data_AF-A0A2V2FJT4-F1
#
_entry.id   AF-A0A2V2FJT4-F1
#
_cell.length_a   1.000
_cell.length_b   1.000
_cell.length_c   1.000
_cell.angle_alpha   90.00
_cell.angle_beta   90.00
_cell.angle_gamma   90.00
#
_symmetry.space_group_name_H-M   'P 1'
#
loop_
_entity.id
_entity.type
_entity.pdbx_description
1 polymer ?
#
loop_
_entity_poly.entity_id
_entity_poly.type
_entity_poly.pdbx_seq_one_letter_code
_entity_poly.pdbx_strand_id
1 'polypeptide(L)'
;MKKYRLLAALLAALLFSAAGCGGAVNAPGATDKPGAETPGAEAPGETPESADIRYGSRTNTVYFPEGAGDADADYILTYTLPVFMPEELNCAALNAALALYEEELTERVRTERLPLADRAEGEPAPCTTVEFAASSAAGYWSIRLFETVSYGAERETIPFVLVLDAAGSEQSFAAVSGQYEPDTLVAQQIYNAIDLDPDAYFGDVTPEDIRLALDLMNGFAVTQTGYEVFIPAGVLAPEAAGTLTFSIPRAALYPDCVGEAISVSEYETLLPAFEAIAAACAPNYEGFSDGSPSAYAASAFLTHMLTTGNESTAWLDVPAESYEASFAEYFSGAFPMDIPEWGDGTLLLDGVYRVPVHPRAAYALRVDEAVRTKDSLVVYGMLLYGLPGTEGAGELAALVLTLAPADTAPLGFHFVSAELA
;
A
#
# COMPACT_ATOMS: atom_id res chain seq x y z
N MET A 1 21.44 -13.50 -8.88
CA MET A 1 21.36 -12.26 -9.68
C MET A 1 22.29 -11.23 -9.05
N LYS A 2 23.55 -11.13 -9.52
CA LYS A 2 24.70 -10.63 -8.73
C LYS A 2 25.46 -9.44 -9.39
N LYS A 3 24.81 -8.55 -10.16
CA LYS A 3 25.55 -7.54 -10.97
C LYS A 3 25.08 -6.08 -10.96
N TYR A 4 24.06 -5.68 -10.20
CA TYR A 4 23.53 -4.30 -10.32
C TYR A 4 23.91 -3.31 -9.20
N ARG A 5 24.45 -3.75 -8.06
CA ARG A 5 24.77 -2.81 -6.95
C ARG A 5 26.14 -2.12 -7.05
N LEU A 6 27.02 -2.55 -7.96
CA LEU A 6 28.38 -1.98 -8.12
C LEU A 6 28.47 -0.84 -9.14
N LEU A 7 27.37 -0.47 -9.82
CA LEU A 7 27.37 0.60 -10.84
C LEU A 7 27.03 1.98 -10.28
N ALA A 8 26.31 2.07 -9.15
CA ALA A 8 25.85 3.34 -8.57
C ALA A 8 27.01 4.17 -7.96
N ALA A 9 28.00 3.50 -7.37
CA ALA A 9 29.13 4.17 -6.71
C ALA A 9 30.17 4.77 -7.69
N LEU A 10 30.12 4.43 -8.99
CA LEU A 10 31.12 4.90 -9.97
C LEU A 10 30.63 6.06 -10.86
N LEU A 11 29.32 6.33 -10.92
CA LEU A 11 28.76 7.39 -11.78
C LEU A 11 28.74 8.78 -11.12
N ALA A 12 28.80 8.85 -9.78
CA ALA A 12 28.83 10.12 -9.03
C ALA A 12 30.14 10.91 -9.18
N ALA A 13 31.20 10.30 -9.74
CA ALA A 13 32.52 10.93 -9.85
C ALA A 13 32.81 11.58 -11.22
N LEU A 14 31.88 11.58 -12.20
CA LEU A 14 32.21 11.97 -13.58
C LEU A 14 31.31 13.06 -14.21
N LEU A 15 30.38 13.66 -13.48
CA LEU A 15 29.48 14.71 -14.04
C LEU A 15 29.69 16.13 -13.48
N PHE A 16 30.76 16.36 -12.71
CA PHE A 16 31.25 17.72 -12.45
C PHE A 16 31.99 18.28 -13.67
N SER A 17 31.26 18.67 -14.73
CA SER A 17 31.70 19.71 -15.68
C SER A 17 30.64 20.02 -16.75
N ALA A 18 29.73 20.95 -16.47
CA ALA A 18 29.36 22.05 -17.37
C ALA A 18 28.21 22.88 -16.78
N ALA A 19 28.52 24.11 -16.40
CA ALA A 19 27.54 25.13 -16.08
C ALA A 19 26.83 25.67 -17.32
N GLY A 20 25.57 26.09 -17.18
CA GLY A 20 24.84 26.88 -18.17
C GLY A 20 23.57 27.49 -17.59
N CYS A 21 23.54 28.83 -17.51
CA CYS A 21 22.56 29.68 -16.83
C CYS A 21 21.19 29.84 -17.50
N GLY A 22 20.21 30.29 -16.70
CA GLY A 22 19.04 31.09 -17.10
C GLY A 22 17.71 30.38 -16.80
N GLY A 23 16.67 30.98 -16.21
CA GLY A 23 16.41 32.35 -15.75
C GLY A 23 15.00 32.35 -15.15
N ALA A 24 14.77 33.21 -14.17
CA ALA A 24 13.55 33.28 -13.34
C ALA A 24 12.27 33.64 -14.11
N VAL A 25 11.13 33.09 -13.66
CA VAL A 25 9.79 33.65 -13.92
C VAL A 25 8.97 33.64 -12.63
N ASN A 26 8.39 34.80 -12.32
CA ASN A 26 7.69 35.17 -11.09
C ASN A 26 6.31 34.50 -10.95
N ALA A 27 5.91 34.22 -9.70
CA ALA A 27 4.51 34.25 -9.26
C ALA A 27 4.40 34.72 -7.78
N PRO A 28 3.28 35.35 -7.36
CA PRO A 28 3.29 36.45 -6.41
C PRO A 28 2.75 36.12 -5.00
N GLY A 29 3.21 36.92 -4.03
CA GLY A 29 2.33 37.57 -3.03
C GLY A 29 2.08 36.84 -1.71
N ALA A 30 3.06 36.92 -0.80
CA ALA A 30 2.92 36.59 0.61
C ALA A 30 1.92 37.50 1.36
N THR A 31 1.16 36.93 2.30
CA THR A 31 0.58 37.66 3.43
C THR A 31 0.78 36.90 4.75
N ASP A 32 1.61 37.51 5.61
CA ASP A 32 1.71 37.50 7.08
C ASP A 32 1.56 36.20 7.91
N LYS A 33 2.71 35.76 8.43
CA LYS A 33 2.92 34.90 9.61
C LYS A 33 2.46 35.57 10.92
N PRO A 34 2.02 34.76 11.90
CA PRO A 34 2.34 35.01 13.30
C PRO A 34 3.15 33.87 13.93
N GLY A 35 4.26 34.23 14.58
CA GLY A 35 4.82 33.55 15.75
C GLY A 35 5.64 32.28 15.52
N ALA A 36 6.96 32.42 15.41
CA ALA A 36 7.90 31.30 15.48
C ALA A 36 7.99 30.77 16.91
N GLU A 37 7.48 29.56 17.14
CA GLU A 37 7.95 28.68 18.21
C GLU A 37 8.88 27.64 17.57
N THR A 38 10.10 27.56 18.11
CA THR A 38 11.12 26.56 17.78
C THR A 38 10.52 25.15 17.88
N PRO A 39 10.70 24.23 16.91
CA PRO A 39 10.36 22.83 17.12
C PRO A 39 11.31 22.26 18.19
N GLY A 40 10.83 22.17 19.42
CA GLY A 40 11.45 21.36 20.45
C GLY A 40 11.25 19.89 20.10
N ALA A 41 12.29 19.08 20.29
CA ALA A 41 12.20 17.63 20.23
C ALA A 41 10.99 17.13 21.01
N GLU A 42 9.94 16.68 20.31
CA GLU A 42 8.84 15.97 20.93
C GLU A 42 9.38 14.63 21.45
N ALA A 43 9.20 14.42 22.75
CA ALA A 43 9.28 13.08 23.34
C ALA A 43 8.30 12.15 22.60
N PRO A 44 8.55 10.83 22.55
CA PRO A 44 7.74 9.90 21.77
C PRO A 44 6.25 10.12 22.09
N GLY A 45 5.50 10.62 21.11
CA GLY A 45 4.08 10.89 21.26
C GLY A 45 3.37 9.62 21.70
N GLU A 46 2.46 9.75 22.67
CA GLU A 46 1.65 8.65 23.16
C GLU A 46 0.97 7.95 21.99
N THR A 47 1.34 6.68 21.78
CA THR A 47 0.73 5.78 20.82
C THR A 47 -0.77 5.72 21.10
N PRO A 48 -1.64 5.89 20.09
CA PRO A 48 -3.07 5.71 20.29
C PRO A 48 -3.34 4.32 20.88
N GLU A 49 -4.20 4.28 21.90
CA GLU A 49 -4.58 3.07 22.62
C GLU A 49 -5.03 1.99 21.62
N SER A 50 -4.24 0.93 21.51
CA SER A 50 -4.42 -0.09 20.48
C SER A 50 -5.62 -0.97 20.80
N ALA A 51 -6.46 -1.25 19.80
CA ALA A 51 -7.37 -2.38 19.81
C ALA A 51 -6.61 -3.64 20.26
N ASP A 52 -7.08 -4.33 21.30
CA ASP A 52 -6.59 -5.61 21.87
C ASP A 52 -5.34 -6.20 21.16
N ILE A 53 -4.15 -5.66 21.45
CA ILE A 53 -2.91 -6.22 20.89
C ILE A 53 -2.61 -7.56 21.57
N ARG A 54 -2.56 -8.66 20.79
CA ARG A 54 -2.40 -10.04 21.27
C ARG A 54 -1.07 -10.68 20.86
N TYR A 55 0.04 -9.95 21.07
CA TYR A 55 1.38 -10.53 20.93
C TYR A 55 2.19 -10.41 22.22
N GLY A 56 3.10 -11.37 22.43
CA GLY A 56 4.21 -11.26 23.38
C GLY A 56 5.49 -10.84 22.67
N SER A 57 6.61 -10.83 23.38
CA SER A 57 7.93 -10.54 22.80
C SER A 57 8.91 -11.68 23.05
N ARG A 58 9.75 -12.00 22.07
CA ARG A 58 10.87 -12.94 22.20
C ARG A 58 12.18 -12.22 21.87
N THR A 59 13.15 -12.34 22.76
CA THR A 59 14.52 -11.85 22.53
C THR A 59 15.47 -13.01 22.33
N ASN A 60 16.28 -12.95 21.27
CA ASN A 60 17.35 -13.89 20.99
C ASN A 60 18.68 -13.15 20.80
N THR A 61 19.78 -13.82 21.14
CA THR A 61 21.15 -13.36 20.84
C THR A 61 21.91 -14.46 20.13
N VAL A 62 22.55 -14.11 19.01
CA VAL A 62 23.37 -14.98 18.17
C VAL A 62 24.79 -14.41 18.12
N TYR A 63 25.77 -15.26 18.38
CA TYR A 63 27.19 -14.92 18.35
C TYR A 63 27.82 -15.50 17.09
N PHE A 64 28.68 -14.71 16.43
CA PHE A 64 29.43 -15.13 15.24
C PHE A 64 30.93 -15.16 15.55
N PRO A 65 31.69 -16.15 15.04
CA PRO A 65 31.21 -17.32 14.29
C PRO A 65 30.39 -18.29 15.16
N GLU A 66 29.68 -19.22 14.53
CA GLU A 66 28.85 -20.19 15.24
C GLU A 66 29.65 -20.98 16.29
N GLY A 67 29.15 -21.00 17.52
CA GLY A 67 29.81 -21.63 18.67
C GLY A 67 30.65 -20.67 19.54
N ALA A 68 30.83 -19.41 19.11
CA ALA A 68 31.38 -18.35 19.96
C ALA A 68 30.41 -17.95 21.08
N GLY A 69 30.95 -17.35 22.13
CA GLY A 69 30.19 -16.66 23.17
C GLY A 69 30.47 -15.15 23.17
N ASP A 70 29.88 -14.44 24.13
CA ASP A 70 29.96 -12.97 24.23
C ASP A 70 31.40 -12.42 24.28
N ALA A 71 32.32 -13.15 24.93
CA ALA A 71 33.70 -12.69 25.11
C ALA A 71 34.57 -12.85 23.85
N ASP A 72 34.27 -13.82 23.00
CA ASP A 72 35.10 -14.23 21.86
C ASP A 72 34.38 -14.09 20.50
N ALA A 73 33.16 -13.57 20.49
CA ALA A 73 32.44 -13.26 19.26
C ALA A 73 33.16 -12.15 18.45
N ASP A 74 33.19 -12.35 17.14
CA ASP A 74 33.59 -11.37 16.15
C ASP A 74 32.45 -10.42 15.82
N TYR A 75 31.20 -10.87 15.97
CA TYR A 75 30.00 -10.07 15.80
C TYR A 75 28.84 -10.60 16.65
N ILE A 76 27.98 -9.71 17.13
CA ILE A 76 26.82 -10.05 17.95
C ILE A 76 25.53 -9.59 17.27
N LEU A 77 24.56 -10.48 17.11
CA LEU A 77 23.21 -10.14 16.69
C LEU A 77 22.25 -10.34 17.86
N THR A 78 21.59 -9.29 18.30
CA THR A 78 20.49 -9.37 19.26
C THR A 78 19.22 -8.84 18.62
N TYR A 79 18.12 -9.57 18.71
CA TYR A 79 16.85 -9.08 18.20
C TYR A 79 15.71 -9.44 19.14
N THR A 80 14.76 -8.53 19.24
CA THR A 80 13.48 -8.71 19.92
C THR A 80 12.37 -8.59 18.88
N LEU A 81 11.54 -9.63 18.77
CA LEU A 81 10.44 -9.70 17.80
C LEU A 81 9.11 -10.03 18.49
N PRO A 82 7.97 -9.67 17.88
CA PRO A 82 6.67 -10.08 18.39
C PRO A 82 6.48 -11.59 18.27
N VAL A 83 5.65 -12.15 19.13
CA VAL A 83 5.15 -13.52 19.04
C VAL A 83 3.64 -13.46 19.14
N PHE A 84 2.95 -13.67 18.02
CA PHE A 84 1.50 -13.64 17.96
C PHE A 84 0.91 -14.87 18.65
N MET A 85 -0.05 -14.63 19.54
CA MET A 85 -0.67 -15.68 20.35
C MET A 85 -1.73 -16.45 19.56
N PRO A 86 -2.08 -17.70 19.95
CA PRO A 86 -3.04 -18.54 19.23
C PRO A 86 -4.44 -17.94 19.04
N GLU A 87 -4.80 -16.94 19.85
CA GLU A 87 -6.07 -16.21 19.79
C GLU A 87 -6.10 -15.16 18.68
N GLU A 88 -4.96 -14.87 18.04
CA GLU A 88 -4.87 -14.00 16.88
C GLU A 88 -5.25 -14.77 15.60
N LEU A 89 -6.02 -14.13 14.72
CA LEU A 89 -6.39 -14.76 13.45
C LEU A 89 -5.13 -15.02 12.62
N ASN A 90 -5.00 -16.24 12.09
CA ASN A 90 -3.85 -16.65 11.28
C ASN A 90 -2.48 -16.46 11.97
N CYS A 91 -2.43 -16.55 13.31
CA CYS A 91 -1.20 -16.40 14.10
C CYS A 91 0.00 -17.22 13.58
N ALA A 92 -0.26 -18.41 13.03
CA ALA A 92 0.77 -19.28 12.48
C ALA A 92 1.45 -18.66 11.24
N ALA A 93 0.69 -17.99 10.38
CA ALA A 93 1.23 -17.32 9.20
C ALA A 93 1.99 -16.05 9.59
N LEU A 94 1.46 -15.24 10.51
CA LEU A 94 2.15 -14.05 11.03
C LEU A 94 3.50 -14.42 11.68
N ASN A 95 3.53 -15.46 12.51
CA ASN A 95 4.78 -15.95 13.11
C ASN A 95 5.72 -16.59 12.09
N ALA A 96 5.20 -17.17 10.99
CA ALA A 96 6.04 -17.70 9.92
C ALA A 96 6.74 -16.59 9.12
N ALA A 97 6.05 -15.46 8.85
CA ALA A 97 6.66 -14.29 8.22
C ALA A 97 7.82 -13.72 9.07
N LEU A 98 7.62 -13.65 10.39
CA LEU A 98 8.69 -13.25 11.32
C LEU A 98 9.87 -14.23 11.34
N ALA A 99 9.62 -15.53 11.22
CA ALA A 99 10.68 -16.53 11.12
C ALA A 99 11.50 -16.37 9.83
N LEU A 100 10.84 -16.06 8.70
CA LEU A 100 11.55 -15.74 7.45
C LEU A 100 12.43 -14.50 7.61
N TYR A 101 11.91 -13.44 8.24
CA TYR A 101 12.72 -12.26 8.55
C TYR A 101 13.93 -12.60 9.44
N GLU A 102 13.79 -13.46 10.45
CA GLU A 102 14.93 -13.91 11.27
C GLU A 102 16.02 -14.61 10.45
N GLU A 103 15.62 -15.48 9.52
CA GLU A 103 16.54 -16.16 8.61
C GLU A 103 17.28 -15.14 7.71
N GLU A 104 16.54 -14.20 7.13
CA GLU A 104 17.10 -13.14 6.28
C GLU A 104 18.03 -12.19 7.05
N LEU A 105 17.65 -11.78 8.26
CA LEU A 105 18.47 -10.95 9.14
C LEU A 105 19.78 -11.66 9.50
N THR A 106 19.70 -12.94 9.85
CA THR A 106 20.87 -13.75 10.19
C THR A 106 21.81 -13.89 8.98
N GLU A 107 21.28 -14.14 7.79
CA GLU A 107 22.08 -14.23 6.57
C GLU A 107 22.66 -12.87 6.15
N ARG A 108 21.91 -11.78 6.30
CA ARG A 108 22.38 -10.41 6.07
C ARG A 108 23.54 -10.07 6.99
N VAL A 109 23.45 -10.41 8.28
CA VAL A 109 24.58 -10.26 9.21
C VAL A 109 25.78 -11.07 8.74
N ARG A 110 25.59 -12.35 8.40
CA ARG A 110 26.69 -13.24 7.98
C ARG A 110 27.40 -12.78 6.70
N THR A 111 26.65 -12.26 5.73
CA THR A 111 27.15 -11.99 4.38
C THR A 111 27.54 -10.53 4.14
N GLU A 112 26.90 -9.59 4.84
CA GLU A 112 27.09 -8.15 4.59
C GLU A 112 27.77 -7.44 5.76
N ARG A 113 27.47 -7.82 7.02
CA ARG A 113 27.91 -7.07 8.20
C ARG A 113 29.16 -7.66 8.87
N LEU A 114 29.15 -8.96 9.15
CA LEU A 114 30.27 -9.69 9.74
C LEU A 114 31.58 -9.51 8.95
N PRO A 115 31.61 -9.52 7.60
CA PRO A 115 32.86 -9.31 6.86
C PRO A 115 33.48 -7.93 7.04
N LEU A 116 32.71 -6.95 7.54
CA LEU A 116 33.17 -5.59 7.85
C LEU A 116 33.59 -5.44 9.32
N ALA A 117 33.46 -6.48 10.13
CA ALA A 117 33.82 -6.48 11.54
C ALA A 117 35.35 -6.47 11.70
N ASP A 118 35.95 -5.28 11.64
CA ASP A 118 37.36 -5.04 11.91
C ASP A 118 37.49 -4.30 13.25
N ARG A 119 37.69 -5.06 14.34
CA ARG A 119 37.83 -4.50 15.70
C ARG A 119 39.26 -4.52 16.17
N ALA A 120 39.67 -3.47 16.89
CA ALA A 120 40.94 -3.49 17.60
C ALA A 120 40.85 -4.44 18.82
N GLU A 121 41.99 -5.01 19.21
CA GLU A 121 42.07 -5.89 20.39
C GLU A 121 41.64 -5.14 21.66
N GLY A 122 40.63 -5.66 22.35
CA GLY A 122 40.07 -5.08 23.58
C GLY A 122 38.83 -4.19 23.39
N GLU A 123 38.41 -3.94 22.15
CA GLU A 123 37.15 -3.24 21.87
C GLU A 123 35.94 -4.20 21.87
N PRO A 124 34.73 -3.71 22.22
CA PRO A 124 33.50 -4.48 22.09
C PRO A 124 33.33 -5.02 20.66
N ALA A 125 32.75 -6.21 20.54
CA ALA A 125 32.41 -6.76 19.24
C ALA A 125 31.38 -5.84 18.54
N PRO A 126 31.54 -5.56 17.23
CA PRO A 126 30.49 -4.94 16.44
C PRO A 126 29.19 -5.72 16.55
N CYS A 127 28.06 -5.03 16.46
CA CYS A 127 26.77 -5.65 16.69
C CYS A 127 25.64 -5.12 15.82
N THR A 128 24.63 -5.96 15.65
CA THR A 128 23.30 -5.57 15.21
C THR A 128 22.35 -5.75 16.38
N THR A 129 21.56 -4.74 16.69
CA THR A 129 20.42 -4.85 17.60
C THR A 129 19.12 -4.53 16.86
N VAL A 130 18.08 -5.35 17.05
CA VAL A 130 16.75 -5.07 16.49
C VAL A 130 15.73 -4.99 17.61
N GLU A 131 15.06 -3.85 17.70
CA GLU A 131 13.87 -3.67 18.53
C GLU A 131 12.64 -3.53 17.63
N PHE A 132 11.44 -3.67 18.18
CA PHE A 132 10.23 -3.58 17.38
C PHE A 132 9.13 -2.74 18.01
N ALA A 133 8.30 -2.16 17.16
CA ALA A 133 6.97 -1.67 17.50
C ALA A 133 5.97 -2.24 16.48
N ALA A 134 4.89 -2.86 16.96
CA ALA A 134 3.87 -3.41 16.09
C ALA A 134 2.54 -2.68 16.29
N SER A 135 1.82 -2.50 15.19
CA SER A 135 0.49 -1.88 15.18
C SER A 135 -0.39 -2.61 14.17
N SER A 136 -1.72 -2.55 14.38
CA SER A 136 -2.69 -3.05 13.44
C SER A 136 -3.64 -1.93 13.02
N ALA A 137 -3.80 -1.75 11.71
CA ALA A 137 -4.69 -0.76 11.14
C ALA A 137 -5.21 -1.21 9.77
N ALA A 138 -6.46 -0.87 9.46
CA ALA A 138 -7.10 -1.15 8.17
C ALA A 138 -6.97 -2.61 7.68
N GLY A 139 -6.91 -3.59 8.60
CA GLY A 139 -6.76 -5.01 8.26
C GLY A 139 -5.32 -5.49 8.03
N TYR A 140 -4.32 -4.63 8.27
CA TYR A 140 -2.90 -4.93 8.14
C TYR A 140 -2.18 -4.84 9.48
N TRP A 141 -1.13 -5.65 9.63
CA TRP A 141 -0.12 -5.51 10.68
C TRP A 141 1.08 -4.75 10.13
N SER A 142 1.51 -3.69 10.81
CA SER A 142 2.77 -3.01 10.53
C SER A 142 3.74 -3.27 11.68
N ILE A 143 4.76 -4.08 11.43
CA ILE A 143 5.80 -4.44 12.40
C ILE A 143 7.04 -3.64 12.04
N ARG A 144 7.22 -2.51 12.71
CA ARG A 144 8.39 -1.64 12.56
C ARG A 144 9.55 -2.25 13.33
N LEU A 145 10.65 -2.47 12.63
CA LEU A 145 11.88 -3.09 13.09
C LEU A 145 12.97 -2.03 13.07
N PHE A 146 13.42 -1.64 14.26
CA PHE A 146 14.48 -0.65 14.45
C PHE A 146 15.82 -1.37 14.43
N GLU A 147 16.31 -1.66 13.23
CA GLU A 147 17.62 -2.28 13.04
C GLU A 147 18.72 -1.24 13.29
N THR A 148 19.46 -1.41 14.39
CA THR A 148 20.67 -0.65 14.64
C THR A 148 21.89 -1.51 14.32
N VAL A 149 22.79 -0.99 13.51
CA VAL A 149 24.12 -1.56 13.27
C VAL A 149 25.16 -0.68 13.94
N SER A 150 26.12 -1.30 14.64
CA SER A 150 27.20 -0.57 15.32
C SER A 150 28.57 -1.20 15.08
N TYR A 151 29.51 -0.36 14.68
CA TYR A 151 30.94 -0.66 14.57
C TYR A 151 31.71 0.31 15.47
N GLY A 152 31.81 -0.03 16.75
CA GLY A 152 32.43 0.85 17.74
C GLY A 152 31.60 2.11 18.01
N ALA A 153 32.14 3.29 17.68
CA ALA A 153 31.46 4.57 17.87
C ALA A 153 30.45 4.90 16.76
N GLU A 154 30.58 4.28 15.60
CA GLU A 154 29.66 4.46 14.48
C GLU A 154 28.40 3.63 14.73
N ARG A 155 27.24 4.28 14.54
CA ARG A 155 25.93 3.67 14.75
C ARG A 155 24.99 4.16 13.66
N GLU A 156 24.39 3.22 12.95
CA GLU A 156 23.38 3.49 11.93
C GLU A 156 22.07 2.83 12.35
N THR A 157 20.95 3.53 12.17
CA THR A 157 19.61 2.96 12.35
C THR A 157 18.90 2.91 11.00
N ILE A 158 18.53 1.70 10.59
CA ILE A 158 17.89 1.41 9.32
C ILE A 158 16.39 1.21 9.60
N PRO A 159 15.50 2.04 9.02
CA PRO A 159 14.08 1.78 9.11
C PRO A 159 13.74 0.54 8.29
N PHE A 160 13.04 -0.41 8.91
CA PHE A 160 12.50 -1.58 8.22
C PHE A 160 11.12 -1.88 8.77
N VAL A 161 10.16 -2.19 7.91
CA VAL A 161 8.79 -2.49 8.29
C VAL A 161 8.32 -3.72 7.53
N LEU A 162 7.80 -4.70 8.25
CA LEU A 162 7.02 -5.78 7.68
C LEU A 162 5.55 -5.39 7.73
N VAL A 163 4.96 -5.20 6.56
CA VAL A 163 3.52 -4.96 6.42
C VAL A 163 2.87 -6.28 6.01
N LEU A 164 2.07 -6.87 6.89
CA LEU A 164 1.43 -8.16 6.68
C LEU A 164 -0.09 -7.98 6.57
N ASP A 165 -0.71 -8.67 5.60
CA ASP A 165 -2.16 -8.76 5.53
C ASP A 165 -2.73 -9.71 6.60
N ALA A 166 -4.05 -9.84 6.64
CA ALA A 166 -4.75 -10.75 7.54
C ALA A 166 -4.40 -12.24 7.32
N ALA A 167 -3.88 -12.63 6.14
CA ALA A 167 -3.42 -13.98 5.86
C ALA A 167 -1.95 -14.20 6.28
N GLY A 168 -1.26 -13.16 6.77
CA GLY A 168 0.15 -13.18 7.15
C GLY A 168 1.11 -13.10 5.96
N SER A 169 0.64 -12.65 4.79
CA SER A 169 1.49 -12.42 3.62
C SER A 169 2.05 -11.01 3.66
N GLU A 170 3.32 -10.86 3.30
CA GLU A 170 3.96 -9.54 3.18
C GLU A 170 3.41 -8.76 1.98
N GLN A 171 3.17 -7.48 2.18
CA GLN A 171 2.50 -6.60 1.22
C GLN A 171 3.35 -5.38 0.89
N SER A 172 3.46 -5.09 -0.41
CA SER A 172 4.03 -3.84 -0.90
C SER A 172 3.08 -2.66 -0.68
N PHE A 173 3.60 -1.43 -0.71
CA PHE A 173 2.77 -0.22 -0.64
C PHE A 173 1.70 -0.23 -1.72
N ALA A 174 2.07 -0.60 -2.95
CA ALA A 174 1.15 -0.68 -4.09
C ALA A 174 -0.05 -1.58 -3.78
N ALA A 175 0.20 -2.78 -3.22
CA ALA A 175 -0.85 -3.73 -2.88
C ALA A 175 -1.79 -3.20 -1.78
N VAL A 176 -1.25 -2.50 -0.78
CA VAL A 176 -2.03 -1.92 0.32
C VAL A 176 -2.79 -0.66 -0.12
N SER A 177 -2.21 0.16 -0.99
CA SER A 177 -2.82 1.41 -1.45
C SER A 177 -3.75 1.25 -2.64
N GLY A 178 -3.72 0.09 -3.31
CA GLY A 178 -4.42 -0.14 -4.58
C GLY A 178 -3.81 0.61 -5.77
N GLN A 179 -2.70 1.30 -5.58
CA GLN A 179 -2.07 2.12 -6.61
C GLN A 179 -1.05 1.29 -7.39
N TYR A 180 -1.14 1.31 -8.72
CA TYR A 180 -0.22 0.55 -9.58
C TYR A 180 1.14 1.26 -9.75
N GLU A 181 1.15 2.59 -9.67
CA GLU A 181 2.36 3.43 -9.77
C GLU A 181 2.45 4.40 -8.58
N PRO A 182 2.62 3.89 -7.34
CA PRO A 182 2.57 4.73 -6.13
C PRO A 182 3.79 5.63 -5.94
N ASP A 183 4.93 5.31 -6.54
CA ASP A 183 6.21 5.98 -6.28
C ASP A 183 6.16 7.48 -6.61
N THR A 184 5.58 7.82 -7.76
CA THR A 184 5.44 9.20 -8.22
C THR A 184 4.48 9.99 -7.33
N LEU A 185 3.36 9.38 -6.94
CA LEU A 185 2.36 10.01 -6.07
C LEU A 185 2.94 10.27 -4.68
N VAL A 186 3.56 9.25 -4.06
CA VAL A 186 4.16 9.38 -2.73
C VAL A 186 5.32 10.37 -2.74
N ALA A 187 6.19 10.33 -3.75
CA ALA A 187 7.29 11.28 -3.87
C ALA A 187 6.80 12.72 -3.97
N GLN A 188 5.74 12.96 -4.74
CA GLN A 188 5.13 14.29 -4.84
C GLN A 188 4.54 14.75 -3.50
N GLN A 189 3.88 13.87 -2.74
CA GLN A 189 3.34 14.25 -1.42
C GLN A 189 4.44 14.58 -0.41
N ILE A 190 5.54 13.83 -0.41
CA ILE A 190 6.71 14.14 0.41
C ILE A 190 7.36 15.46 -0.03
N TYR A 191 7.48 15.70 -1.33
CA TYR A 191 8.02 16.95 -1.85
C TYR A 191 7.18 18.15 -1.40
N ASN A 192 5.85 18.04 -1.46
CA ASN A 192 4.94 19.06 -0.96
C ASN A 192 5.12 19.31 0.55
N ALA A 193 5.38 18.26 1.33
CA ALA A 193 5.67 18.39 2.77
C ALA A 193 7.01 19.11 3.03
N ILE A 194 8.04 18.80 2.24
CA ILE A 194 9.36 19.46 2.32
C ILE A 194 9.23 20.95 1.99
N ASP A 195 8.44 21.33 0.98
CA ASP A 195 8.24 22.73 0.57
C ASP A 195 7.59 23.60 1.67
N LEU A 196 6.89 22.97 2.63
CA LEU A 196 6.33 23.67 3.79
C LEU A 196 7.39 24.08 4.83
N ASP A 197 8.51 23.36 4.91
CA ASP A 197 9.63 23.65 5.82
C ASP A 197 11.00 23.30 5.19
N PRO A 198 11.41 24.01 4.13
CA PRO A 198 12.58 23.63 3.34
C PRO A 198 13.91 23.73 4.11
N ASP A 199 13.97 24.54 5.17
CA ASP A 199 15.17 24.73 6.00
C ASP A 199 15.53 23.47 6.82
N ALA A 200 14.59 22.53 6.97
CA ALA A 200 14.83 21.24 7.64
C ALA A 200 15.52 20.20 6.75
N TYR A 201 15.63 20.45 5.43
CA TYR A 201 16.07 19.49 4.42
C TYR A 201 17.26 20.01 3.60
N PHE A 202 17.81 19.16 2.72
CA PHE A 202 18.78 19.64 1.73
C PHE A 202 18.08 20.52 0.69
N GLY A 203 18.67 21.69 0.39
CA GLY A 203 18.03 22.70 -0.46
C GLY A 203 17.95 22.37 -1.95
N ASP A 204 18.53 21.26 -2.38
CA ASP A 204 18.53 20.76 -3.76
C ASP A 204 17.71 19.48 -3.95
N VAL A 205 16.92 19.06 -2.95
CA VAL A 205 16.02 17.91 -3.07
C VAL A 205 15.01 18.13 -4.19
N THR A 206 14.93 17.16 -5.10
CA THR A 206 13.91 17.10 -6.16
C THR A 206 12.93 15.94 -5.93
N PRO A 207 11.77 15.91 -6.61
CA PRO A 207 10.88 14.75 -6.57
C PRO A 207 11.55 13.44 -6.98
N GLU A 208 12.53 13.48 -7.90
CA GLU A 208 13.26 12.29 -8.32
C GLU A 208 14.21 11.79 -7.22
N ASP A 209 14.87 12.69 -6.48
CA ASP A 209 15.72 12.30 -5.34
C ASP A 209 14.88 11.61 -4.25
N ILE A 210 13.67 12.13 -4.00
CA ILE A 210 12.72 11.50 -3.09
C ILE A 210 12.31 10.13 -3.61
N ARG A 211 11.96 10.01 -4.89
CA ARG A 211 11.55 8.74 -5.51
C ARG A 211 12.65 7.68 -5.39
N LEU A 212 13.92 8.07 -5.53
CA LEU A 212 15.08 7.19 -5.33
C LEU A 212 15.33 6.82 -3.87
N ALA A 213 14.89 7.66 -2.93
CA ALA A 213 14.97 7.43 -1.50
C ALA A 213 13.85 6.54 -0.94
N LEU A 214 12.74 6.39 -1.68
CA LEU A 214 11.59 5.60 -1.26
C LEU A 214 11.92 4.11 -1.19
N ASP A 215 11.56 3.48 -0.08
CA ASP A 215 11.39 2.04 0.02
C ASP A 215 9.90 1.73 0.21
N LEU A 216 9.19 1.53 -0.89
CA LEU A 216 7.77 1.17 -0.89
C LEU A 216 7.52 -0.33 -0.66
N MET A 217 8.57 -1.09 -0.34
CA MET A 217 8.42 -2.42 0.20
C MET A 217 8.52 -2.35 1.73
N ASN A 218 9.69 -2.04 2.27
CA ASN A 218 9.94 -2.16 3.70
C ASN A 218 10.10 -0.80 4.42
N GLY A 219 9.83 0.31 3.74
CA GLY A 219 9.94 1.67 4.28
C GLY A 219 8.61 2.33 4.59
N PHE A 220 7.53 1.59 4.84
CA PHE A 220 6.24 2.18 5.16
C PHE A 220 5.44 1.40 6.21
N ALA A 221 4.51 2.07 6.88
CA ALA A 221 3.53 1.48 7.78
C ALA A 221 2.11 1.94 7.42
N VAL A 222 1.11 1.12 7.74
CA VAL A 222 -0.30 1.40 7.54
C VAL A 222 -0.89 2.04 8.78
N THR A 223 -1.65 3.12 8.59
CA THR A 223 -2.41 3.78 9.66
C THR A 223 -3.91 3.70 9.36
N GLN A 224 -4.76 4.13 10.30
CA GLN A 224 -6.21 4.11 10.10
C GLN A 224 -6.64 5.01 8.93
N THR A 225 -5.94 6.13 8.71
CA THR A 225 -6.30 7.18 7.76
C THR A 225 -5.39 7.27 6.53
N GLY A 226 -4.35 6.44 6.45
CA GLY A 226 -3.37 6.47 5.37
C GLY A 226 -2.13 5.67 5.70
N TYR A 227 -0.97 6.30 5.51
CA TYR A 227 0.33 5.64 5.59
C TYR A 227 1.36 6.52 6.29
N GLU A 228 2.36 5.88 6.90
CA GLU A 228 3.62 6.53 7.27
C GLU A 228 4.72 6.00 6.35
N VAL A 229 5.53 6.89 5.79
CA VAL A 229 6.68 6.55 4.95
C VAL A 229 7.95 6.99 5.64
N PHE A 230 8.93 6.10 5.70
CA PHE A 230 10.19 6.31 6.41
C PHE A 230 11.32 6.48 5.42
N ILE A 231 12.07 7.58 5.56
CA ILE A 231 13.28 7.82 4.77
C ILE A 231 14.49 7.71 5.71
N PRO A 232 15.53 6.94 5.36
CA PRO A 232 16.73 6.82 6.19
C PRO A 232 17.39 8.17 6.48
N ALA A 233 18.09 8.25 7.62
CA ALA A 233 18.83 9.43 8.02
C ALA A 233 19.90 9.81 6.98
N GLY A 234 20.17 11.10 6.80
CA GLY A 234 21.22 11.56 5.90
C GLY A 234 20.86 11.54 4.41
N VAL A 235 19.67 11.05 4.03
CA VAL A 235 19.27 10.92 2.62
C VAL A 235 18.69 12.23 2.08
N LEU A 236 17.66 12.79 2.73
CA LEU A 236 17.00 14.04 2.32
C LEU A 236 17.25 15.21 3.27
N ALA A 237 17.84 14.95 4.43
CA ALA A 237 18.17 15.92 5.46
C ALA A 237 19.50 15.53 6.15
N PRO A 238 20.18 16.45 6.85
CA PRO A 238 21.37 16.12 7.64
C PRO A 238 21.12 14.95 8.60
N GLU A 239 22.13 14.09 8.80
CA GLU A 239 22.02 12.87 9.62
C GLU A 239 21.52 13.12 11.05
N ALA A 240 21.79 14.30 11.62
CA ALA A 240 21.30 14.72 12.93
C ALA A 240 19.77 14.79 13.04
N ALA A 241 19.04 14.87 11.92
CA ALA A 241 17.59 14.79 11.89
C ALA A 241 17.06 13.37 12.14
N GLY A 242 17.91 12.35 12.02
CA GLY A 242 17.52 10.94 12.12
C GLY A 242 16.64 10.49 10.96
N THR A 243 15.99 9.35 11.13
CA THR A 243 15.01 8.83 10.17
C THR A 243 13.83 9.79 10.04
N LEU A 244 13.57 10.24 8.81
CA LEU A 244 12.42 11.10 8.52
C LEU A 244 11.15 10.25 8.42
N THR A 245 10.05 10.77 8.94
CA THR A 245 8.72 10.13 8.85
C THR A 245 7.75 11.10 8.18
N PHE A 246 7.09 10.65 7.12
CA PHE A 246 6.09 11.42 6.39
C PHE A 246 4.73 10.75 6.48
N SER A 247 3.71 11.46 6.95
CA SER A 247 2.33 10.98 6.95
C SER A 247 1.67 11.26 5.61
N ILE A 248 1.21 10.21 4.94
CA ILE A 248 0.53 10.29 3.64
C ILE A 248 -0.93 9.90 3.85
N PRO A 249 -1.88 10.86 3.86
CA PRO A 249 -3.30 10.55 3.95
C PRO A 249 -3.74 9.70 2.76
N ARG A 250 -4.65 8.74 2.95
CA ARG A 250 -5.17 7.91 1.84
C ARG A 250 -5.74 8.76 0.71
N ALA A 251 -6.47 9.82 1.06
CA ALA A 251 -7.07 10.74 0.11
C ALA A 251 -6.05 11.52 -0.74
N ALA A 252 -4.78 11.63 -0.30
CA ALA A 252 -3.72 12.26 -1.07
C ALA A 252 -3.24 11.41 -2.26
N LEU A 253 -3.68 10.15 -2.32
CA LEU A 253 -3.43 9.22 -3.44
C LEU A 253 -4.65 9.07 -4.34
N TYR A 254 -5.75 9.77 -4.08
CA TYR A 254 -6.92 9.72 -4.94
C TYR A 254 -6.67 10.52 -6.23
N PRO A 255 -7.33 10.13 -7.33
CA PRO A 255 -7.26 10.89 -8.58
C PRO A 255 -7.71 12.33 -8.38
N ASP A 256 -7.16 13.26 -9.16
CA ASP A 256 -7.44 14.70 -9.06
C ASP A 256 -8.94 15.04 -9.18
N CYS A 257 -9.73 14.21 -9.88
CA CYS A 257 -11.17 14.41 -9.99
C CYS A 257 -11.93 14.22 -8.65
N VAL A 258 -11.28 13.62 -7.64
CA VAL A 258 -11.82 13.46 -6.28
C VAL A 258 -11.59 14.73 -5.47
N GLY A 259 -12.67 15.33 -4.98
CA GLY A 259 -12.71 16.67 -4.41
C GLY A 259 -13.28 17.71 -5.39
N GLU A 260 -13.25 17.42 -6.70
CA GLU A 260 -13.80 18.28 -7.75
C GLU A 260 -15.13 17.76 -8.30
N ALA A 261 -15.10 16.60 -8.96
CA ALA A 261 -16.27 15.98 -9.60
C ALA A 261 -16.96 14.96 -8.67
N ILE A 262 -16.17 14.24 -7.86
CA ILE A 262 -16.64 13.21 -6.93
C ILE A 262 -16.14 13.61 -5.53
N SER A 263 -17.00 13.68 -4.51
CA SER A 263 -16.49 13.91 -3.15
C SER A 263 -15.70 12.70 -2.62
N VAL A 264 -14.83 12.92 -1.63
CA VAL A 264 -14.03 11.84 -0.99
C VAL A 264 -14.92 10.68 -0.51
N SER A 265 -16.00 10.98 0.21
CA SER A 265 -16.93 9.97 0.72
C SER A 265 -17.71 9.25 -0.38
N GLU A 266 -18.08 9.96 -1.46
CA GLU A 266 -18.71 9.34 -2.63
C GLU A 266 -17.72 8.38 -3.30
N TYR A 267 -16.46 8.78 -3.48
CA TYR A 267 -15.42 7.95 -4.11
C TYR A 267 -15.13 6.68 -3.29
N GLU A 268 -14.97 6.80 -1.97
CA GLU A 268 -14.79 5.65 -1.07
C GLU A 268 -15.98 4.68 -1.11
N THR A 269 -17.20 5.22 -1.26
CA THR A 269 -18.42 4.40 -1.41
C THR A 269 -18.47 3.69 -2.76
N LEU A 270 -18.02 4.34 -3.83
CA LEU A 270 -18.03 3.80 -5.19
C LEU A 270 -16.91 2.79 -5.46
N LEU A 271 -15.78 2.87 -4.74
CA LEU A 271 -14.58 2.09 -5.02
C LEU A 271 -14.83 0.57 -5.11
N PRO A 272 -15.54 -0.09 -4.17
CA PRO A 272 -15.82 -1.53 -4.29
C PRO A 272 -16.66 -1.87 -5.52
N ALA A 273 -17.56 -0.98 -5.95
CA ALA A 273 -18.37 -1.17 -7.13
C ALA A 273 -17.57 -0.95 -8.43
N PHE A 274 -16.57 -0.06 -8.41
CA PHE A 274 -15.62 0.10 -9.53
C PHE A 274 -14.73 -1.12 -9.69
N GLU A 275 -14.28 -1.74 -8.60
CA GLU A 275 -13.56 -3.01 -8.65
C GLU A 275 -14.46 -4.14 -9.18
N ALA A 276 -15.70 -4.23 -8.67
CA ALA A 276 -16.65 -5.24 -9.12
C ALA A 276 -17.01 -5.10 -10.61
N ILE A 277 -17.23 -3.88 -11.10
CA ILE A 277 -17.54 -3.67 -12.53
C ILE A 277 -16.32 -3.92 -13.41
N ALA A 278 -15.11 -3.59 -12.94
CA ALA A 278 -13.88 -3.94 -13.63
C ALA A 278 -13.73 -5.46 -13.75
N ALA A 279 -13.95 -6.19 -12.65
CA ALA A 279 -13.90 -7.65 -12.65
C ALA A 279 -14.98 -8.31 -13.52
N ALA A 280 -16.14 -7.67 -13.69
CA ALA A 280 -17.22 -8.13 -14.56
C ALA A 280 -16.94 -7.89 -16.05
N CYS A 281 -16.39 -6.72 -16.40
CA CYS A 281 -16.18 -6.31 -17.79
C CYS A 281 -14.86 -6.84 -18.38
N ALA A 282 -13.79 -6.86 -17.60
CA ALA A 282 -12.44 -7.14 -18.09
C ALA A 282 -12.24 -8.55 -18.69
N PRO A 283 -12.73 -9.66 -18.09
CA PRO A 283 -12.43 -11.01 -18.59
C PRO A 283 -12.84 -11.26 -20.04
N ASN A 284 -13.98 -10.70 -20.45
CA ASN A 284 -14.56 -10.90 -21.78
C ASN A 284 -14.53 -9.63 -22.65
N TYR A 285 -13.94 -8.53 -22.16
CA TYR A 285 -14.01 -7.21 -22.79
C TYR A 285 -15.46 -6.78 -23.10
N GLU A 286 -16.37 -7.05 -22.16
CA GLU A 286 -17.80 -6.81 -22.34
C GLU A 286 -18.21 -5.46 -21.74
N GLY A 287 -18.78 -4.61 -22.59
CA GLY A 287 -19.46 -3.38 -22.19
C GLY A 287 -20.98 -3.54 -22.18
N PHE A 288 -21.67 -2.51 -21.71
CA PHE A 288 -23.14 -2.47 -21.73
C PHE A 288 -23.66 -1.03 -21.84
N SER A 289 -24.94 -0.91 -22.15
CA SER A 289 -25.66 0.36 -22.28
C SER A 289 -27.06 0.25 -21.69
N ASP A 290 -27.73 1.40 -21.48
CA ASP A 290 -29.10 1.48 -20.96
C ASP A 290 -29.31 0.74 -19.63
N GLY A 291 -28.27 0.68 -18.80
CA GLY A 291 -28.23 0.00 -17.50
C GLY A 291 -28.45 -1.51 -17.56
N SER A 292 -28.28 -2.13 -18.73
CA SER A 292 -28.63 -3.54 -18.97
C SER A 292 -27.37 -4.35 -19.35
N PRO A 293 -26.56 -4.78 -18.36
CA PRO A 293 -25.42 -5.67 -18.59
C PRO A 293 -25.83 -7.05 -19.13
N SER A 294 -24.87 -7.77 -19.71
CA SER A 294 -25.04 -9.18 -20.10
C SER A 294 -25.27 -10.06 -18.87
N ALA A 295 -25.79 -11.28 -19.07
CA ALA A 295 -25.91 -12.28 -18.02
C ALA A 295 -24.57 -12.52 -17.29
N TYR A 296 -23.47 -12.64 -18.03
CA TYR A 296 -22.14 -12.79 -17.46
C TYR A 296 -21.73 -11.57 -16.61
N ALA A 297 -21.76 -10.36 -17.18
CA ALA A 297 -21.32 -9.16 -16.46
C ALA A 297 -22.19 -8.86 -15.22
N ALA A 298 -23.51 -9.04 -15.33
CA ALA A 298 -24.42 -8.88 -14.20
C ALA A 298 -24.12 -9.86 -13.07
N SER A 299 -24.00 -11.14 -13.42
CA SER A 299 -23.77 -12.20 -12.42
C SER A 299 -22.38 -12.09 -11.80
N ALA A 300 -21.33 -11.84 -12.57
CA ALA A 300 -19.98 -11.60 -12.06
C ALA A 300 -19.90 -10.38 -11.13
N PHE A 301 -20.56 -9.27 -11.48
CA PHE A 301 -20.64 -8.08 -10.62
C PHE A 301 -21.33 -8.42 -9.30
N LEU A 302 -22.51 -9.05 -9.35
CA LEU A 302 -23.27 -9.42 -8.17
C LEU A 302 -22.55 -10.44 -7.30
N THR A 303 -21.87 -11.40 -7.90
CA THR A 303 -20.99 -12.34 -7.21
C THR A 303 -19.94 -11.58 -6.40
N HIS A 304 -19.26 -10.61 -7.01
CA HIS A 304 -18.27 -9.80 -6.31
C HIS A 304 -18.87 -9.05 -5.12
N MET A 305 -20.03 -8.40 -5.30
CA MET A 305 -20.68 -7.64 -4.24
C MET A 305 -21.21 -8.53 -3.10
N LEU A 306 -21.89 -9.62 -3.42
CA LEU A 306 -22.58 -10.49 -2.45
C LEU A 306 -21.64 -11.42 -1.67
N THR A 307 -20.53 -11.84 -2.28
CA THR A 307 -19.62 -12.82 -1.66
C THR A 307 -18.54 -12.20 -0.79
N THR A 308 -18.46 -10.86 -0.73
CA THR A 308 -17.55 -10.14 0.17
C THR A 308 -17.67 -10.65 1.60
N GLY A 309 -16.56 -11.09 2.20
CA GLY A 309 -16.51 -11.62 3.57
C GLY A 309 -16.92 -13.09 3.70
N ASN A 310 -17.21 -13.78 2.60
CA ASN A 310 -17.59 -15.20 2.57
C ASN A 310 -16.56 -16.08 1.84
N GLU A 311 -15.32 -15.61 1.69
CA GLU A 311 -14.24 -16.24 0.91
C GLU A 311 -13.84 -17.63 1.43
N SER A 312 -14.26 -18.00 2.65
CA SER A 312 -14.06 -19.33 3.24
C SER A 312 -15.04 -20.40 2.76
N THR A 313 -16.10 -20.01 2.04
CA THR A 313 -17.11 -20.90 1.48
C THR A 313 -16.92 -21.06 -0.03
N ALA A 314 -17.45 -22.13 -0.63
CA ALA A 314 -17.38 -22.32 -2.09
C ALA A 314 -18.59 -21.72 -2.83
N TRP A 315 -19.71 -21.55 -2.12
CA TRP A 315 -20.99 -21.11 -2.68
C TRP A 315 -21.77 -20.34 -1.63
N LEU A 316 -22.49 -19.32 -2.09
CA LEU A 316 -23.46 -18.57 -1.31
C LEU A 316 -24.86 -18.77 -1.90
N ASP A 317 -25.78 -19.26 -1.09
CA ASP A 317 -27.18 -19.45 -1.49
C ASP A 317 -27.98 -18.18 -1.17
N VAL A 318 -28.57 -17.56 -2.20
CA VAL A 318 -29.33 -16.31 -2.12
C VAL A 318 -30.74 -16.51 -2.68
N PRO A 319 -31.82 -16.19 -1.95
CA PRO A 319 -33.18 -16.26 -2.49
C PRO A 319 -33.32 -15.45 -3.78
N ALA A 320 -34.07 -15.96 -4.77
CA ALA A 320 -34.22 -15.30 -6.07
C ALA A 320 -34.67 -13.84 -5.98
N GLU A 321 -35.68 -13.57 -5.15
CA GLU A 321 -36.18 -12.23 -4.89
C GLU A 321 -35.08 -11.29 -4.38
N SER A 322 -34.21 -11.76 -3.48
CA SER A 322 -33.11 -10.97 -2.91
C SER A 322 -31.97 -10.74 -3.91
N TYR A 323 -31.66 -11.75 -4.73
CA TYR A 323 -30.65 -11.62 -5.78
C TYR A 323 -31.09 -10.64 -6.87
N GLU A 324 -32.33 -10.77 -7.35
CA GLU A 324 -32.94 -9.86 -8.33
C GLU A 324 -33.09 -8.44 -7.77
N ALA A 325 -33.45 -8.29 -6.48
CA ALA A 325 -33.47 -6.99 -5.83
C ALA A 325 -32.07 -6.37 -5.75
N SER A 326 -31.03 -7.17 -5.47
CA SER A 326 -29.64 -6.70 -5.43
C SER A 326 -29.22 -6.14 -6.80
N PHE A 327 -29.64 -6.76 -7.91
CA PHE A 327 -29.39 -6.19 -9.24
C PHE A 327 -29.96 -4.77 -9.38
N ALA A 328 -31.20 -4.57 -8.94
CA ALA A 328 -31.89 -3.29 -9.04
C ALA A 328 -31.30 -2.19 -8.15
N GLU A 329 -30.44 -2.53 -7.18
CA GLU A 329 -29.70 -1.57 -6.37
C GLU A 329 -28.53 -0.92 -7.14
N TYR A 330 -28.02 -1.57 -8.18
CA TYR A 330 -26.83 -1.14 -8.92
C TYR A 330 -27.11 -0.77 -10.37
N PHE A 331 -28.12 -1.38 -10.99
CA PHE A 331 -28.41 -1.23 -12.41
C PHE A 331 -29.83 -0.69 -12.64
N SER A 332 -29.97 0.24 -13.57
CA SER A 332 -31.28 0.83 -13.92
C SER A 332 -32.04 0.05 -15.00
N GLY A 333 -31.39 -0.92 -15.64
CA GLY A 333 -31.94 -1.67 -16.77
C GLY A 333 -32.70 -2.93 -16.36
N ALA A 334 -32.92 -3.80 -17.35
CA ALA A 334 -33.64 -5.05 -17.13
C ALA A 334 -32.74 -6.15 -16.55
N PHE A 335 -33.25 -6.90 -15.58
CA PHE A 335 -32.55 -8.07 -15.04
C PHE A 335 -32.36 -9.16 -16.12
N PRO A 336 -31.14 -9.69 -16.32
CA PRO A 336 -30.90 -10.76 -17.30
C PRO A 336 -31.47 -12.10 -16.84
N MET A 337 -32.55 -12.56 -17.46
CA MET A 337 -33.24 -13.81 -17.10
C MET A 337 -32.42 -15.08 -17.43
N ASP A 338 -31.36 -14.94 -18.22
CA ASP A 338 -30.52 -16.01 -18.74
C ASP A 338 -29.20 -16.19 -17.96
N ILE A 339 -29.06 -15.56 -16.79
CA ILE A 339 -27.94 -15.79 -15.84
C ILE A 339 -27.66 -17.28 -15.59
N PRO A 340 -28.65 -18.18 -15.39
CA PRO A 340 -28.35 -19.59 -15.15
C PRO A 340 -27.69 -20.32 -16.34
N GLU A 341 -27.78 -19.76 -17.55
CA GLU A 341 -27.21 -20.35 -18.78
C GLU A 341 -25.91 -19.66 -19.21
N TRP A 342 -25.86 -18.33 -19.11
CA TRP A 342 -24.77 -17.50 -19.64
C TRP A 342 -24.05 -16.65 -18.59
N GLY A 343 -24.33 -16.89 -17.30
CA GLY A 343 -23.68 -16.21 -16.19
C GLY A 343 -22.25 -16.70 -15.90
N ASP A 344 -21.70 -16.20 -14.80
CA ASP A 344 -20.36 -16.52 -14.27
C ASP A 344 -20.24 -17.92 -13.64
N GLY A 345 -21.26 -18.77 -13.79
CA GLY A 345 -21.39 -20.03 -13.06
C GLY A 345 -22.44 -19.99 -11.94
N THR A 346 -23.11 -18.84 -11.74
CA THR A 346 -24.31 -18.73 -10.90
C THR A 346 -25.44 -19.63 -11.42
N LEU A 347 -26.00 -20.46 -10.54
CA LEU A 347 -27.07 -21.43 -10.87
C LEU A 347 -28.37 -21.07 -10.17
N LEU A 348 -29.52 -21.35 -10.80
CA LEU A 348 -30.84 -21.20 -10.17
C LEU A 348 -31.45 -22.59 -9.88
N LEU A 349 -31.69 -22.88 -8.60
CA LEU A 349 -32.26 -24.15 -8.14
C LEU A 349 -33.39 -23.86 -7.13
N ASP A 350 -34.60 -24.36 -7.41
CA ASP A 350 -35.76 -24.26 -6.51
C ASP A 350 -36.04 -22.84 -5.95
N GLY A 351 -35.81 -21.80 -6.77
CA GLY A 351 -36.03 -20.40 -6.39
C GLY A 351 -34.89 -19.76 -5.59
N VAL A 352 -33.70 -20.38 -5.59
CA VAL A 352 -32.49 -19.90 -4.93
C VAL A 352 -31.36 -19.82 -5.94
N TYR A 353 -30.71 -18.66 -6.03
CA TYR A 353 -29.46 -18.51 -6.76
C TYR A 353 -28.30 -19.02 -5.91
N ARG A 354 -27.56 -19.97 -6.46
CA ARG A 354 -26.33 -20.49 -5.89
C ARG A 354 -25.16 -19.78 -6.56
N VAL A 355 -24.63 -18.79 -5.85
CA VAL A 355 -23.61 -17.84 -6.32
C VAL A 355 -22.23 -18.43 -6.01
N PRO A 356 -21.32 -18.56 -6.99
CA PRO A 356 -20.00 -19.09 -6.74
C PRO A 356 -19.16 -18.12 -5.91
N VAL A 357 -18.40 -18.64 -4.95
CA VAL A 357 -17.37 -17.85 -4.26
C VAL A 357 -16.04 -18.20 -4.92
N HIS A 358 -15.60 -17.34 -5.83
CA HIS A 358 -14.31 -17.47 -6.49
C HIS A 358 -13.27 -16.56 -5.84
N PRO A 359 -11.97 -16.94 -5.87
CA PRO A 359 -10.91 -15.98 -5.63
C PRO A 359 -11.13 -14.80 -6.58
N ARG A 360 -11.23 -13.59 -6.03
CA ARG A 360 -11.45 -12.39 -6.84
C ARG A 360 -10.28 -12.25 -7.80
N ALA A 361 -10.56 -12.34 -9.09
CA ALA A 361 -9.56 -12.04 -10.09
C ALA A 361 -9.11 -10.60 -9.87
N ALA A 362 -7.80 -10.37 -9.88
CA ALA A 362 -7.23 -9.06 -9.60
C ALA A 362 -7.45 -8.15 -10.82
N TYR A 363 -8.64 -7.55 -10.88
CA TYR A 363 -8.97 -6.48 -11.81
C TYR A 363 -9.31 -5.23 -11.01
N ALA A 364 -8.92 -4.09 -11.53
CA ALA A 364 -9.16 -2.80 -10.91
C ALA A 364 -9.49 -1.76 -11.98
N LEU A 365 -10.08 -0.64 -11.55
CA LEU A 365 -10.24 0.54 -12.36
C LEU A 365 -9.34 1.65 -11.81
N ARG A 366 -8.32 2.05 -12.57
CA ARG A 366 -7.67 3.34 -12.33
C ARG A 366 -8.57 4.42 -12.89
N VAL A 367 -9.04 5.32 -12.04
CA VAL A 367 -9.81 6.48 -12.45
C VAL A 367 -8.84 7.60 -12.80
N ASP A 368 -8.94 8.11 -14.02
CA ASP A 368 -8.07 9.17 -14.54
C ASP A 368 -8.78 10.52 -14.53
N GLU A 369 -10.07 10.56 -14.90
CA GLU A 369 -10.87 11.78 -14.95
C GLU A 369 -12.34 11.46 -14.63
N ALA A 370 -13.07 12.45 -14.13
CA ALA A 370 -14.51 12.34 -14.00
C ALA A 370 -15.23 13.66 -14.32
N VAL A 371 -16.38 13.56 -14.97
CA VAL A 371 -17.23 14.69 -15.34
C VAL A 371 -18.60 14.50 -14.70
N ARG A 372 -18.99 15.44 -13.83
CA ARG A 372 -20.30 15.45 -13.18
C ARG A 372 -21.23 16.46 -13.84
N THR A 373 -22.44 16.00 -14.14
CA THR A 373 -23.59 16.85 -14.51
C THR A 373 -24.68 16.69 -13.46
N LYS A 374 -25.82 17.36 -13.67
CA LYS A 374 -27.00 17.18 -12.80
C LYS A 374 -27.55 15.75 -12.89
N ASP A 375 -27.47 15.13 -14.07
CA ASP A 375 -28.17 13.89 -14.38
C ASP A 375 -27.21 12.71 -14.56
N SER A 376 -25.89 12.93 -14.48
CA SER A 376 -24.88 11.89 -14.67
C SER A 376 -23.56 12.17 -13.97
N LEU A 377 -22.83 11.09 -13.71
CA LEU A 377 -21.39 11.08 -13.43
C LEU A 377 -20.73 10.18 -14.48
N VAL A 378 -19.82 10.74 -15.28
CA VAL A 378 -19.04 10.00 -16.27
C VAL A 378 -17.62 9.84 -15.74
N VAL A 379 -17.13 8.62 -15.64
CA VAL A 379 -15.79 8.29 -15.13
C VAL A 379 -14.97 7.70 -16.26
N TYR A 380 -13.80 8.29 -16.51
CA TYR A 380 -12.83 7.84 -17.48
C TYR A 380 -11.66 7.19 -16.76
N GLY A 381 -11.18 6.08 -17.28
CA GLY A 381 -10.09 5.37 -16.65
C GLY A 381 -9.54 4.21 -17.47
N MET A 382 -8.69 3.43 -16.81
CA MET A 382 -8.09 2.23 -17.37
C MET A 382 -8.47 1.01 -16.54
N LEU A 383 -8.95 -0.03 -17.22
CA LEU A 383 -9.03 -1.37 -16.66
C LEU A 383 -7.63 -1.91 -16.48
N LEU A 384 -7.36 -2.42 -15.29
CA LEU A 384 -6.09 -2.99 -14.90
C LEU A 384 -6.27 -4.47 -14.59
N TYR A 385 -5.20 -5.25 -14.75
CA TYR A 385 -5.13 -6.65 -14.34
C TYR A 385 -3.93 -6.90 -13.44
N GLY A 386 -4.01 -7.98 -12.66
CA GLY A 386 -2.97 -8.35 -11.69
C GLY A 386 -3.03 -7.52 -10.42
N LEU A 387 -2.44 -8.04 -9.34
CA LEU A 387 -2.38 -7.31 -8.07
C LEU A 387 -1.36 -6.16 -8.17
N PRO A 388 -1.68 -4.94 -7.69
CA PRO A 388 -0.74 -3.84 -7.69
C PRO A 388 0.62 -4.22 -7.07
N GLY A 389 1.72 -3.78 -7.70
CA GLY A 389 3.08 -4.08 -7.24
C GLY A 389 3.62 -5.47 -7.63
N THR A 390 2.87 -6.28 -8.38
CA THR A 390 3.35 -7.56 -8.91
C THR A 390 3.82 -7.45 -10.37
N GLU A 391 4.78 -8.31 -10.78
CA GLU A 391 5.30 -8.32 -12.16
C GLU A 391 4.21 -8.60 -13.21
N GLY A 392 3.14 -9.30 -12.80
CA GLY A 392 2.01 -9.61 -13.66
C GLY A 392 0.96 -8.50 -13.75
N ALA A 393 1.18 -7.34 -13.12
CA ALA A 393 0.22 -6.25 -13.10
C ALA A 393 0.37 -5.34 -14.34
N GLY A 394 -0.73 -4.82 -14.86
CA GLY A 394 -0.68 -3.89 -16.00
C GLY A 394 -2.02 -3.36 -16.46
N GLU A 395 -1.98 -2.55 -17.51
CA GLU A 395 -3.16 -1.99 -18.17
C GLU A 395 -3.75 -2.98 -19.19
N LEU A 396 -5.08 -3.05 -19.27
CA LEU A 396 -5.82 -3.85 -20.24
C LEU A 396 -6.44 -3.00 -21.35
N ALA A 397 -7.33 -2.09 -20.96
CA ALA A 397 -8.17 -1.32 -21.89
C ALA A 397 -8.66 -0.04 -21.24
N ALA A 398 -8.97 0.97 -22.05
CA ALA A 398 -9.67 2.14 -21.54
C ALA A 398 -11.12 1.79 -21.23
N LEU A 399 -11.67 2.38 -20.17
CA LEU A 399 -13.06 2.22 -19.75
C LEU A 399 -13.69 3.58 -19.50
N VAL A 400 -14.89 3.75 -20.05
CA VAL A 400 -15.78 4.86 -19.70
C VAL A 400 -17.01 4.29 -19.00
N LEU A 401 -17.22 4.71 -17.76
CA LEU A 401 -18.42 4.39 -16.98
C LEU A 401 -19.35 5.59 -16.96
N THR A 402 -20.62 5.37 -17.29
CA THR A 402 -21.67 6.36 -17.07
C THR A 402 -22.56 5.89 -15.94
N LEU A 403 -22.74 6.76 -14.95
CA LEU A 403 -23.57 6.56 -13.78
C LEU A 403 -24.70 7.60 -13.77
N ALA A 404 -25.90 7.20 -13.37
CA ALA A 404 -27.03 8.11 -13.14
C ALA A 404 -27.29 8.25 -11.63
N PRO A 405 -27.48 9.47 -11.10
CA PRO A 405 -27.86 9.66 -9.71
C PRO A 405 -29.15 8.91 -9.36
N ALA A 406 -29.14 8.21 -8.23
CA ALA A 406 -30.27 7.44 -7.73
C ALA A 406 -30.28 7.50 -6.20
N ASP A 407 -31.11 8.38 -5.63
CA ASP A 407 -31.16 8.64 -4.17
C ASP A 407 -31.52 7.41 -3.33
N THR A 408 -32.15 6.40 -3.94
CA THR A 408 -32.52 5.14 -3.29
C THR A 408 -31.47 4.05 -3.43
N ALA A 409 -30.45 4.25 -4.26
CA ALA A 409 -29.38 3.27 -4.47
C ALA A 409 -28.37 3.35 -3.32
N PRO A 410 -27.82 2.22 -2.84
CA PRO A 410 -26.80 2.21 -1.79
C PRO A 410 -25.57 3.06 -2.13
N LEU A 411 -25.21 3.13 -3.41
CA LEU A 411 -24.07 3.92 -3.91
C LEU A 411 -24.43 5.38 -4.20
N GLY A 412 -25.71 5.77 -4.12
CA GLY A 412 -26.22 7.04 -4.64
C GLY A 412 -26.29 7.12 -6.17
N PHE A 413 -25.92 6.05 -6.88
CA PHE A 413 -25.88 5.96 -8.33
C PHE A 413 -26.30 4.58 -8.83
N HIS A 414 -26.82 4.52 -10.05
CA HIS A 414 -26.91 3.30 -10.85
C HIS A 414 -25.93 3.36 -12.03
N PHE A 415 -25.36 2.21 -12.40
CA PHE A 415 -24.61 2.06 -13.65
C PHE A 415 -25.56 2.12 -14.85
N VAL A 416 -25.21 2.95 -15.82
CA VAL A 416 -25.95 3.14 -17.08
C VAL A 416 -25.19 2.54 -18.25
N SER A 417 -23.87 2.77 -18.34
CA SER A 417 -23.05 2.15 -19.38
C SER A 417 -21.63 1.88 -18.91
N ALA A 418 -21.02 0.92 -19.57
CA ALA A 418 -19.60 0.62 -19.55
C ALA A 418 -19.12 0.47 -20.98
N GLU A 419 -18.23 1.34 -21.43
CA GLU A 419 -17.70 1.37 -22.79
C GLU A 419 -16.19 1.11 -22.75
N LEU A 420 -15.76 0.02 -23.40
CA LEU A 420 -14.35 -0.35 -23.49
C LEU A 420 -13.81 0.05 -24.88
N ALA A 421 -12.57 0.54 -24.92
CA ALA A 421 -11.90 0.96 -26.16
C ALA A 421 -10.54 0.29 -26.39
#